data_AF-A0A4W4E4L4-F1
#
_entry.id   AF-A0A4W4E4L4-F1
#
_cell.length_a   1.000
_cell.length_b   1.000
_cell.length_c   1.000
_cell.angle_alpha   90.00
_cell.angle_beta   90.00
_cell.angle_gamma   90.00
#
_symmetry.space_group_name_H-M   'P 1'
#
loop_
_entity.id
_entity.type
_entity.pdbx_description
1 polymer ?
#
loop_
_entity_poly.entity_id
_entity_poly.type
_entity_poly.pdbx_seq_one_letter_code
_entity_poly.pdbx_strand_id
1 'polypeptide(L)'
;MTEEDLHLHFSYQARALSTCEPSSEDLLEELICSLVHLIVEVPLLDITYNILFEAVTTLLILLSYQLFQKDILREGLIYRCLTRGRCLSLTSRLVKTLLYNFIRQEKCPPPATHIFQPQGDGGGLLYGLASGVASGLWNVFTLGGAGSKSGLDQEQNPLPLSNQSLLLLLVLANLTDGPDYPNPYKQAVICFKNTQDTSSIPSPQPHTFQINFNSLYTALCEQQRSDQTTLLLYTLLHQNANVKTYVLSRTDMESLVMPILEILYHVEERNSHHVYMALIILLILTEDDTFNRSIHEVMLKNINWYTERVLTEISLGSLLILVVIRTIQFNMTRTRDKYLHTNCLAALANMSAQFRCLHQYAAQRIIRWCSLFTQPCHVNFLQVLTHSLALPLPPSLCQAQDLSVIEEVIRMLLEIINSCLCNSLHHNPNLVYALLYKRELFEQFRTHPCFQDIMQNLDTVIGFFSQRLEQAGTDLSVERVQEVIKKGAAALPKERLKKFPELKFKYVEEDQPEDFFIPYVWSLVFNSGVGLYWNSQGIELFSMDSP
;
A
#
# COMPACT_ATOMS: atom_id res chain seq x y z
N MET A 1 31.65 -11.75 0.12
CA MET A 1 32.52 -11.31 -1.00
C MET A 1 32.20 -9.84 -1.22
N THR A 2 33.21 -8.96 -1.26
CA THR A 2 32.98 -7.52 -1.46
C THR A 2 32.66 -7.23 -2.93
N GLU A 3 32.09 -6.07 -3.25
CA GLU A 3 31.85 -5.65 -4.64
C GLU A 3 33.17 -5.53 -5.42
N GLU A 4 34.24 -5.11 -4.75
CA GLU A 4 35.59 -5.05 -5.32
C GLU A 4 36.12 -6.46 -5.66
N ASP A 5 35.88 -7.45 -4.80
CA ASP A 5 36.23 -8.85 -5.08
C ASP A 5 35.44 -9.41 -6.26
N LEU A 6 34.15 -9.08 -6.39
CA LEU A 6 33.33 -9.46 -7.54
C LEU A 6 33.89 -8.86 -8.83
N HIS A 7 34.22 -7.57 -8.82
CA HIS A 7 34.80 -6.88 -9.97
C HIS A 7 36.15 -7.48 -10.39
N LEU A 8 36.98 -7.92 -9.43
CA LEU A 8 38.24 -8.60 -9.74
C LEU A 8 38.05 -9.89 -10.56
N HIS A 9 36.95 -10.62 -10.35
CA HIS A 9 36.60 -11.79 -11.17
C HIS A 9 36.25 -11.44 -12.64
N PHE A 10 35.85 -10.19 -12.90
CA PHE A 10 35.55 -9.67 -14.22
C PHE A 10 36.68 -8.82 -14.81
N SER A 11 37.75 -8.55 -14.06
CA SER A 11 38.93 -7.86 -14.59
C SER A 11 39.85 -8.84 -15.31
N TYR A 12 39.97 -8.72 -16.64
CA TYR A 12 40.92 -9.52 -17.42
C TYR A 12 42.36 -9.07 -17.12
N GLN A 13 43.14 -9.89 -16.41
CA GLN A 13 44.59 -9.73 -16.35
C GLN A 13 45.23 -10.43 -17.54
N ALA A 14 45.75 -9.66 -18.50
CA ALA A 14 46.53 -10.19 -19.61
C ALA A 14 47.72 -11.00 -19.06
N ARG A 15 47.71 -12.33 -19.22
CA ARG A 15 48.94 -13.12 -19.14
C ARG A 15 49.82 -12.71 -20.31
N ALA A 16 50.94 -12.06 -20.02
CA ALA A 16 51.85 -11.55 -21.03
C ALA A 16 52.28 -12.66 -22.01
N LEU A 17 52.01 -12.45 -23.30
CA LEU A 17 53.02 -12.33 -24.34
C LEU A 17 52.41 -11.71 -25.61
N SER A 18 53.10 -10.68 -26.12
CA SER A 18 52.95 -9.99 -27.41
C SER A 18 51.70 -9.12 -27.66
N THR A 19 51.91 -7.80 -27.56
CA THR A 19 51.44 -6.73 -28.46
C THR A 19 50.04 -6.88 -29.10
N CYS A 20 49.01 -6.56 -28.33
CA CYS A 20 47.79 -5.91 -28.81
C CYS A 20 47.46 -4.78 -27.83
N GLU A 21 47.03 -3.62 -28.33
CA GLU A 21 46.73 -2.45 -27.49
C GLU A 21 45.75 -2.80 -26.37
N PRO A 22 45.98 -2.35 -25.11
CA PRO A 22 45.13 -2.70 -24.00
C PRO A 22 43.94 -1.73 -23.95
N SER A 23 42.93 -1.92 -24.78
CA SER A 23 41.59 -1.50 -24.37
C SER A 23 41.16 -2.51 -23.32
N SER A 24 41.38 -2.21 -22.04
CA SER A 24 40.81 -3.00 -20.94
C SER A 24 39.29 -2.85 -21.00
N GLU A 25 38.63 -3.72 -21.76
CA GLU A 25 37.17 -3.79 -21.77
C GLU A 25 36.72 -4.20 -20.37
N ASP A 26 35.91 -3.35 -19.73
CA ASP A 26 35.28 -3.66 -18.46
C ASP A 26 34.22 -4.73 -18.71
N LEU A 27 34.60 -6.00 -18.52
CA LEU A 27 33.72 -7.15 -18.76
C LEU A 27 32.49 -7.11 -17.85
N LEU A 28 32.54 -6.44 -16.69
CA LEU A 28 31.38 -6.27 -15.82
C LEU A 28 30.37 -5.30 -16.46
N GLU A 29 30.83 -4.14 -16.95
CA GLU A 29 29.96 -3.21 -17.68
C GLU A 29 29.39 -3.89 -18.93
N GLU A 30 30.20 -4.64 -19.68
CA GLU A 30 29.74 -5.37 -20.87
C GLU A 30 28.70 -6.45 -20.54
N LEU A 31 28.90 -7.23 -19.47
CA LEU A 31 27.95 -8.23 -18.99
C LEU A 31 26.62 -7.57 -18.61
N ILE A 32 26.65 -6.52 -17.78
CA ILE A 32 25.45 -5.79 -17.34
C ILE A 32 24.71 -5.22 -18.56
N CYS A 33 25.43 -4.58 -19.49
CA CYS A 33 24.86 -4.05 -20.72
C CYS A 33 24.22 -5.15 -21.56
N SER A 34 24.87 -6.30 -21.68
CA SER A 34 24.36 -7.45 -22.44
C SER A 34 23.10 -8.03 -21.81
N LEU A 35 23.04 -8.13 -20.48
CA LEU A 35 21.84 -8.56 -19.75
C LEU A 35 20.67 -7.58 -19.96
N VAL A 36 20.91 -6.28 -19.84
CA VAL A 36 19.89 -5.24 -20.09
C VAL A 36 19.41 -5.28 -21.54
N HIS A 37 20.33 -5.41 -22.50
CA HIS A 37 19.98 -5.57 -23.92
C HIS A 37 19.15 -6.83 -24.17
N LEU A 38 19.51 -7.95 -23.55
CA LEU A 38 18.76 -9.21 -23.68
C LEU A 38 17.32 -9.03 -23.21
N ILE A 39 17.10 -8.39 -22.06
CA ILE A 39 15.75 -8.13 -21.53
C ILE A 39 14.96 -7.19 -22.45
N VAL A 40 15.61 -6.18 -23.01
CA VAL A 40 14.94 -5.11 -23.77
C VAL A 40 14.66 -5.48 -25.23
N GLU A 41 15.56 -6.23 -25.88
CA GLU A 41 15.48 -6.54 -27.32
C GLU A 41 14.80 -7.88 -27.62
N VAL A 42 14.93 -8.87 -26.73
CA VAL A 42 14.37 -10.20 -26.99
C VAL A 42 12.87 -10.20 -26.70
N PRO A 43 12.02 -10.59 -27.66
CA PRO A 43 10.59 -10.66 -27.44
C PRO A 43 10.26 -11.78 -26.45
N LEU A 44 9.27 -11.53 -25.59
CA LEU A 44 8.74 -12.54 -24.68
C LEU A 44 7.86 -13.53 -25.45
N LEU A 45 8.37 -14.75 -25.60
CA LEU A 45 7.78 -15.92 -26.26
C LEU A 45 8.09 -17.16 -25.40
N ASP A 46 7.35 -18.25 -25.60
CA ASP A 46 7.58 -19.51 -24.85
C ASP A 46 9.03 -20.00 -24.90
N ILE A 47 9.69 -19.86 -26.06
CA ILE A 47 11.08 -20.29 -26.28
C ILE A 47 12.13 -19.37 -25.65
N THR A 48 11.79 -18.08 -25.45
CA THR A 48 12.70 -17.06 -24.89
C THR A 48 12.42 -16.78 -23.41
N TYR A 49 11.33 -17.32 -22.87
CA TYR A 49 10.90 -17.10 -21.49
C TYR A 49 12.02 -17.37 -20.47
N ASN A 50 12.68 -18.52 -20.58
CA ASN A 50 13.72 -18.93 -19.62
C ASN A 50 14.95 -18.03 -19.66
N ILE A 51 15.39 -17.60 -20.85
CA ILE A 51 16.57 -16.74 -20.97
C ILE A 51 16.27 -15.32 -20.46
N LEU A 52 15.04 -14.83 -20.66
CA LEU A 52 14.58 -13.57 -20.07
C LEU A 52 14.46 -13.67 -18.55
N PHE A 53 13.92 -14.77 -18.03
CA PHE A 53 13.84 -15.04 -16.60
C PHE A 53 15.23 -15.07 -15.95
N GLU A 54 16.18 -15.80 -16.55
CA GLU A 54 17.55 -15.87 -16.07
C GLU A 54 18.24 -14.50 -16.11
N ALA A 55 18.01 -13.70 -17.17
CA ALA A 55 18.60 -12.37 -17.29
C ALA A 55 18.10 -11.41 -16.20
N VAL A 56 16.79 -11.39 -15.95
CA VAL A 56 16.17 -10.59 -14.88
C VAL A 56 16.70 -11.04 -13.52
N THR A 57 16.71 -12.35 -13.27
CA THR A 57 17.21 -12.93 -12.02
C THR A 57 18.70 -12.63 -11.82
N THR A 58 19.53 -12.72 -12.86
CA THR A 58 20.96 -12.43 -12.79
C THR A 58 21.22 -10.97 -12.44
N LEU A 59 20.50 -10.02 -13.06
CA LEU A 59 20.60 -8.61 -12.68
C LEU A 59 20.21 -8.37 -11.22
N LEU A 60 19.16 -9.05 -10.74
CA LEU A 60 18.72 -8.95 -9.35
C LEU A 60 19.78 -9.51 -8.38
N ILE A 61 20.43 -10.62 -8.73
CA ILE A 61 21.53 -11.20 -7.97
C ILE A 61 22.74 -10.25 -7.95
N LEU A 62 23.11 -9.64 -9.07
CA LEU A 62 24.19 -8.66 -9.09
C LEU A 62 23.90 -7.49 -8.14
N LEU A 63 22.66 -7.00 -8.13
CA LEU A 63 22.23 -5.92 -7.22
C LEU A 63 22.14 -6.33 -5.74
N SER A 64 22.12 -7.64 -5.44
CA SER A 64 21.93 -8.17 -4.08
C SER A 64 23.04 -7.86 -3.09
N TYR A 65 24.14 -7.25 -3.55
CA TYR A 65 25.21 -6.77 -2.69
C TYR A 65 24.70 -5.91 -1.50
N GLN A 66 23.62 -5.15 -1.72
CA GLN A 66 22.98 -4.35 -0.66
C GLN A 66 22.46 -5.18 0.52
N LEU A 67 22.10 -6.47 0.33
CA LEU A 67 21.63 -7.35 1.41
C LEU A 67 22.71 -7.60 2.48
N PHE A 68 23.98 -7.61 2.06
CA PHE A 68 25.13 -7.97 2.88
C PHE A 68 25.82 -6.76 3.50
N GLN A 69 25.15 -5.61 3.47
CA GLN A 69 25.62 -4.41 4.11
C GLN A 69 24.54 -3.84 5.02
N LYS A 70 24.96 -3.39 6.20
CA LYS A 70 24.09 -2.70 7.15
C LYS A 70 23.69 -1.29 6.68
N ASP A 71 24.62 -0.58 6.05
CA ASP A 71 24.41 0.78 5.58
C ASP A 71 23.87 0.79 4.14
N ILE A 72 23.10 1.82 3.81
CA ILE A 72 22.58 2.01 2.45
C ILE A 72 23.71 2.45 1.52
N LEU A 73 23.90 1.69 0.44
CA LEU A 73 24.88 1.98 -0.59
C LEU A 73 24.42 3.17 -1.43
N ARG A 74 25.21 4.25 -1.37
CA ARG A 74 25.04 5.42 -2.24
C ARG A 74 25.86 5.33 -3.52
N GLU A 75 26.92 4.53 -3.49
CA GLU A 75 27.81 4.33 -4.61
C GLU A 75 28.26 2.86 -4.68
N GLY A 76 28.30 2.32 -5.89
CA GLY A 76 28.80 0.99 -6.19
C GLY A 76 29.16 0.88 -7.67
N LEU A 77 30.02 -0.06 -8.02
CA LEU A 77 30.42 -0.33 -9.41
C LEU A 77 29.23 -0.76 -10.27
N ILE A 78 28.40 -1.69 -9.78
CA ILE A 78 27.21 -2.17 -10.48
C ILE A 78 26.18 -1.03 -10.62
N TYR A 79 26.00 -0.24 -9.56
CA TYR A 79 25.15 0.95 -9.59
C TYR A 79 25.62 1.95 -10.65
N ARG A 80 26.92 2.24 -10.73
CA ARG A 80 27.51 3.15 -11.73
C ARG A 80 27.31 2.64 -13.15
N CYS A 81 27.48 1.34 -13.39
CA CYS A 81 27.23 0.73 -14.71
C CYS A 81 25.78 0.94 -15.16
N LEU A 82 24.81 0.74 -14.25
CA LEU A 82 23.39 0.87 -14.55
C LEU A 82 22.90 2.32 -14.67
N THR A 83 23.53 3.28 -13.97
CA THR A 83 23.04 4.66 -13.86
C THR A 83 23.84 5.69 -14.66
N ARG A 84 25.12 5.44 -14.96
CA ARG A 84 26.01 6.43 -15.61
C ARG A 84 26.69 5.91 -16.90
N GLY A 85 26.60 4.61 -17.19
CA GLY A 85 27.26 3.96 -18.33
C GLY A 85 26.38 3.80 -19.58
N ARG A 86 26.76 2.84 -20.44
CA ARG A 86 26.04 2.52 -21.70
C ARG A 86 24.56 2.15 -21.48
N CYS A 87 24.22 1.63 -20.31
CA CYS A 87 22.85 1.26 -19.91
C CYS A 87 21.88 2.44 -19.81
N LEU A 88 22.37 3.68 -19.66
CA LEU A 88 21.50 4.86 -19.49
C LEU A 88 20.55 5.07 -20.68
N SER A 89 21.01 4.76 -21.88
CA SER A 89 20.19 4.83 -23.10
C SER A 89 19.05 3.80 -23.15
N LEU A 90 19.17 2.72 -22.36
CA LEU A 90 18.21 1.63 -22.30
C LEU A 90 17.23 1.76 -21.13
N THR A 91 17.45 2.69 -20.19
CA THR A 91 16.66 2.84 -18.96
C THR A 91 15.15 2.83 -19.22
N SER A 92 14.64 3.72 -20.08
CA SER A 92 13.19 3.78 -20.38
C SER A 92 12.67 2.49 -20.99
N ARG A 93 13.47 1.85 -21.83
CA ARG A 93 13.08 0.60 -22.48
C ARG A 93 13.06 -0.54 -21.46
N LEU A 94 14.02 -0.58 -20.54
CA LEU A 94 14.06 -1.56 -19.47
C LEU A 94 12.86 -1.42 -18.53
N VAL A 95 12.61 -0.21 -18.01
CA VAL A 95 11.44 0.05 -17.14
C VAL A 95 10.14 -0.30 -17.86
N LYS A 96 10.01 0.09 -19.13
CA LYS A 96 8.87 -0.26 -19.97
C LYS A 96 8.71 -1.78 -20.08
N THR A 97 9.76 -2.53 -20.40
CA THR A 97 9.70 -3.99 -20.56
C THR A 97 9.36 -4.70 -19.23
N LEU A 98 9.96 -4.28 -18.12
CA LEU A 98 9.65 -4.86 -16.80
C LEU A 98 8.19 -4.62 -16.41
N LEU A 99 7.65 -3.42 -16.67
CA LEU A 99 6.22 -3.13 -16.49
C LEU A 99 5.35 -3.96 -17.45
N TYR A 100 5.76 -4.18 -18.71
CA TYR A 100 5.01 -5.05 -19.62
C TYR A 100 5.00 -6.51 -19.14
N ASN A 101 6.10 -7.03 -18.60
CA ASN A 101 6.13 -8.37 -18.02
C ASN A 101 5.18 -8.48 -16.82
N PHE A 102 5.13 -7.46 -15.97
CA PHE A 102 4.14 -7.35 -14.90
C PHE A 102 2.70 -7.28 -15.44
N ILE A 103 2.44 -6.49 -16.49
CA ILE A 103 1.08 -6.35 -17.05
C ILE A 103 0.61 -7.64 -17.72
N ARG A 104 1.48 -8.33 -18.46
CA ARG A 104 1.10 -9.50 -19.25
C ARG A 104 0.83 -10.75 -18.41
N GLN A 105 1.45 -10.85 -17.23
CA GLN A 105 1.31 -11.99 -16.32
C GLN A 105 1.43 -13.34 -17.08
N GLU A 106 2.42 -13.47 -17.96
CA GLU A 106 2.59 -14.69 -18.73
C GLU A 106 2.95 -15.86 -17.83
N LYS A 107 2.24 -16.97 -18.01
CA LYS A 107 2.49 -18.21 -17.29
C LYS A 107 3.79 -18.84 -17.79
N CYS A 108 4.48 -19.52 -16.88
CA CYS A 108 5.64 -20.33 -17.25
C CYS A 108 5.23 -21.34 -18.35
N PRO A 109 5.94 -21.40 -19.48
CA PRO A 109 5.66 -22.36 -20.54
C PRO A 109 5.77 -23.81 -20.04
N PRO A 110 5.00 -24.75 -20.59
CA PRO A 110 5.07 -26.15 -20.20
C PRO A 110 6.40 -26.80 -20.64
N PRO A 111 6.91 -27.81 -19.90
CA PRO A 111 8.20 -28.47 -20.15
C PRO A 111 8.41 -29.01 -21.59
N ALA A 112 7.35 -29.17 -22.38
CA ALA A 112 7.39 -29.63 -23.77
C ALA A 112 7.79 -28.56 -24.80
N THR A 113 7.67 -27.26 -24.48
CA THR A 113 8.06 -26.15 -25.37
C THR A 113 9.49 -25.67 -25.14
N HIS A 114 10.19 -26.25 -24.16
CA HIS A 114 11.58 -25.91 -23.87
C HIS A 114 12.51 -26.58 -24.88
N ILE A 115 13.39 -25.78 -25.48
CA ILE A 115 14.42 -26.21 -26.45
C ILE A 115 15.35 -27.31 -25.87
N PHE A 116 15.41 -27.45 -24.54
CA PHE A 116 16.30 -28.35 -23.83
C PHE A 116 15.60 -29.55 -23.18
N GLN A 117 14.74 -30.27 -23.91
CA GLN A 117 14.42 -31.64 -23.50
C GLN A 117 15.66 -32.53 -23.65
N PRO A 118 15.98 -33.40 -22.69
CA PRO A 118 16.92 -34.48 -22.92
C PRO A 118 16.27 -35.42 -23.93
N GLN A 119 16.69 -35.34 -25.19
CA GLN A 119 16.56 -36.51 -26.05
C GLN A 119 17.40 -37.59 -25.40
N GLY A 120 16.71 -38.61 -24.87
CA GLY A 120 17.36 -39.87 -24.60
C GLY A 120 18.03 -40.33 -25.89
N ASP A 121 19.31 -40.66 -25.76
CA ASP A 121 20.20 -41.25 -26.77
C ASP A 121 21.07 -40.29 -27.60
N GLY A 122 22.36 -40.23 -27.24
CA GLY A 122 23.46 -40.14 -28.21
C GLY A 122 24.00 -38.76 -28.60
N GLY A 123 24.99 -38.28 -27.85
CA GLY A 123 26.19 -37.66 -28.43
C GLY A 123 26.21 -36.13 -28.64
N GLY A 124 26.88 -35.41 -27.74
CA GLY A 124 27.33 -34.03 -27.98
C GLY A 124 28.05 -33.42 -26.77
N LEU A 125 29.39 -33.44 -26.78
CA LEU A 125 30.25 -32.97 -25.67
C LEU A 125 30.09 -31.47 -25.33
N LEU A 126 29.47 -30.66 -26.20
CA LEU A 126 29.18 -29.25 -25.96
C LEU A 126 27.80 -28.99 -25.32
N TYR A 127 26.94 -30.01 -25.24
CA TYR A 127 25.59 -29.92 -24.64
C TYR A 127 25.59 -30.03 -23.10
N GLY A 128 26.74 -30.39 -22.50
CA GLY A 128 26.89 -30.61 -21.05
C GLY A 128 27.13 -29.34 -20.21
N LEU A 129 27.50 -28.21 -20.82
CA LEU A 129 27.79 -26.97 -20.07
C LEU A 129 26.58 -26.03 -19.96
N ALA A 130 25.74 -25.95 -21.00
CA ALA A 130 24.52 -25.12 -20.97
C ALA A 130 23.32 -25.82 -20.29
N SER A 131 23.26 -27.15 -20.29
CA SER A 131 22.14 -27.90 -19.68
C SER A 131 22.28 -28.11 -18.16
N GLY A 132 23.49 -27.95 -17.60
CA GLY A 132 23.76 -28.15 -16.19
C GLY A 132 23.11 -27.10 -15.26
N VAL A 133 23.02 -25.85 -15.73
CA VAL A 133 22.41 -24.74 -14.96
C VAL A 133 20.88 -24.76 -15.08
N ALA A 134 20.34 -25.02 -16.26
CA ALA A 134 18.88 -25.03 -16.48
C ALA A 134 18.19 -26.28 -15.89
N SER A 135 18.83 -27.46 -15.89
CA SER A 135 18.25 -28.68 -15.30
C SER A 135 18.33 -28.70 -13.77
N GLY A 136 19.36 -28.06 -13.18
CA GLY A 136 19.52 -27.99 -11.73
C GLY A 136 18.40 -27.19 -11.05
N LEU A 137 17.90 -26.13 -11.69
CA LEU A 137 16.83 -25.29 -11.17
C LEU A 137 15.46 -26.01 -11.16
N TRP A 138 15.17 -26.87 -12.15
CA TRP A 138 13.86 -27.52 -12.24
C TRP A 138 13.62 -28.59 -11.17
N ASN A 139 14.63 -29.40 -10.82
CA ASN A 139 14.52 -30.37 -9.72
C ASN A 139 14.19 -29.69 -8.38
N VAL A 140 14.59 -28.43 -8.22
CA VAL A 140 14.34 -27.62 -7.03
C VAL A 140 12.91 -27.06 -7.01
N PHE A 141 12.34 -26.68 -8.16
CA PHE A 141 10.93 -26.28 -8.28
C PHE A 141 9.93 -27.41 -7.95
N THR A 142 10.29 -28.68 -8.19
CA THR A 142 9.41 -29.83 -7.95
C THR A 142 9.58 -30.52 -6.60
N LEU A 143 10.66 -30.27 -5.85
CA LEU A 143 10.98 -31.02 -4.61
C LEU A 143 11.02 -30.17 -3.32
N GLY A 144 10.97 -28.83 -3.40
CA GLY A 144 11.15 -27.92 -2.27
C GLY A 144 9.92 -27.63 -1.39
N GLY A 145 8.81 -28.37 -1.54
CA GLY A 145 7.53 -28.10 -0.87
C GLY A 145 7.27 -28.90 0.42
N ALA A 146 8.29 -29.22 1.21
CA ALA A 146 8.13 -29.92 2.49
C ALA A 146 8.66 -29.07 3.66
N GLY A 147 8.01 -27.94 3.92
CA GLY A 147 8.44 -27.04 5.00
C GLY A 147 7.57 -25.81 5.22
N SER A 148 6.46 -26.02 5.92
CA SER A 148 5.65 -25.00 6.63
C SER A 148 4.46 -24.34 5.90
N LYS A 149 3.31 -24.51 6.58
CA LYS A 149 2.00 -23.84 6.50
C LYS A 149 1.10 -24.15 5.29
N SER A 150 0.17 -25.05 5.59
CA SER A 150 -1.06 -25.36 4.84
C SER A 150 -2.02 -24.16 4.77
N GLY A 151 -2.30 -23.71 3.55
CA GLY A 151 -3.50 -22.96 3.17
C GLY A 151 -3.93 -23.44 1.80
N LEU A 152 -5.13 -24.02 1.71
CA LEU A 152 -5.74 -24.52 0.48
C LEU A 152 -6.08 -23.32 -0.44
N ASP A 153 -5.89 -23.51 -1.76
CA ASP A 153 -6.27 -22.63 -2.88
C ASP A 153 -5.28 -21.56 -3.38
N GLN A 154 -4.04 -21.95 -3.73
CA GLN A 154 -3.30 -21.27 -4.81
C GLN A 154 -2.97 -22.25 -5.93
N GLU A 155 -3.64 -22.06 -7.06
CA GLU A 155 -3.46 -22.84 -8.28
C GLU A 155 -2.00 -22.91 -8.72
N GLN A 156 -1.60 -24.14 -9.04
CA GLN A 156 -0.36 -24.51 -9.71
C GLN A 156 -0.23 -23.77 -11.04
N ASN A 157 0.48 -22.64 -11.04
CA ASN A 157 1.30 -22.14 -12.15
C ASN A 157 2.04 -20.89 -11.65
N PRO A 158 3.31 -20.98 -11.21
CA PRO A 158 4.03 -19.79 -10.79
C PRO A 158 4.11 -18.82 -11.98
N LEU A 159 3.98 -17.53 -11.69
CA LEU A 159 4.21 -16.42 -12.62
C LEU A 159 5.61 -15.82 -12.32
N PRO A 160 6.70 -16.57 -12.52
CA PRO A 160 7.98 -16.21 -11.94
C PRO A 160 8.61 -15.01 -12.65
N LEU A 161 8.42 -14.85 -13.97
CA LEU A 161 8.99 -13.73 -14.71
C LEU A 161 8.30 -12.41 -14.38
N SER A 162 6.97 -12.37 -14.28
CA SER A 162 6.25 -11.14 -13.94
C SER A 162 6.61 -10.66 -12.54
N ASN A 163 6.65 -11.57 -11.57
CA ASN A 163 7.05 -11.26 -10.20
C ASN A 163 8.53 -10.84 -10.10
N GLN A 164 9.45 -11.56 -10.73
CA GLN A 164 10.87 -11.16 -10.73
C GLN A 164 11.10 -9.83 -11.46
N SER A 165 10.36 -9.57 -12.55
CA SER A 165 10.45 -8.29 -13.25
C SER A 165 9.97 -7.13 -12.37
N LEU A 166 8.90 -7.35 -11.60
CA LEU A 166 8.40 -6.38 -10.64
C LEU A 166 9.41 -6.14 -9.51
N LEU A 167 9.98 -7.19 -8.93
CA LEU A 167 11.01 -7.10 -7.89
C LEU A 167 12.24 -6.32 -8.39
N LEU A 168 12.74 -6.65 -9.59
CA LEU A 168 13.85 -5.92 -10.21
C LEU A 168 13.50 -4.45 -10.45
N LEU A 169 12.29 -4.17 -10.94
CA LEU A 169 11.83 -2.80 -11.13
C LEU A 169 11.80 -2.01 -9.82
N LEU A 170 11.29 -2.61 -8.74
CA LEU A 170 11.24 -1.98 -7.42
C LEU A 170 12.66 -1.71 -6.88
N VAL A 171 13.60 -2.64 -7.04
CA VAL A 171 15.01 -2.42 -6.66
C VAL A 171 15.60 -1.25 -7.45
N LEU A 172 15.44 -1.25 -8.78
CA LEU A 172 15.97 -0.21 -9.67
C LEU A 172 15.36 1.18 -9.36
N ALA A 173 14.06 1.25 -9.10
CA ALA A 173 13.37 2.50 -8.80
C ALA A 173 13.73 3.07 -7.41
N ASN A 174 14.16 2.22 -6.48
CA ASN A 174 14.56 2.61 -5.12
C ASN A 174 16.08 2.74 -4.94
N LEU A 175 16.88 2.65 -6.01
CA LEU A 175 18.29 3.02 -5.91
C LEU A 175 18.43 4.48 -5.48
N THR A 176 19.41 4.76 -4.63
CA THR A 176 19.63 6.10 -4.07
C THR A 176 19.89 7.14 -5.16
N ASP A 177 19.37 8.34 -4.96
CA ASP A 177 19.68 9.49 -5.78
C ASP A 177 21.15 9.92 -5.54
N GLY A 178 21.87 10.26 -6.61
CA GLY A 178 23.21 10.84 -6.52
C GLY A 178 23.16 12.35 -6.25
N PRO A 179 24.23 12.97 -5.74
CA PRO A 179 24.26 14.40 -5.42
C PRO A 179 24.00 15.30 -6.65
N ASP A 180 24.47 14.87 -7.83
CA ASP A 180 24.36 15.64 -9.08
C ASP A 180 23.52 14.95 -10.17
N TYR A 181 23.00 13.74 -9.90
CA TYR A 181 22.28 12.94 -10.89
C TYR A 181 21.19 12.11 -10.19
N PRO A 182 19.90 12.38 -10.46
CA PRO A 182 18.82 11.59 -9.89
C PRO A 182 18.80 10.18 -10.48
N ASN A 183 18.21 9.22 -9.76
CA ASN A 183 18.05 7.86 -10.22
C ASN A 183 17.25 7.82 -11.55
N PRO A 184 17.85 7.39 -12.68
CA PRO A 184 17.20 7.45 -13.98
C PRO A 184 16.00 6.48 -14.08
N TYR A 185 16.01 5.38 -13.34
CA TYR A 185 14.89 4.42 -13.29
C TYR A 185 13.69 5.01 -12.54
N LYS A 186 13.94 5.69 -11.41
CA LYS A 186 12.92 6.46 -10.66
C LYS A 186 12.31 7.55 -11.55
N GLN A 187 13.14 8.31 -12.28
CA GLN A 187 12.67 9.31 -13.23
C GLN A 187 11.80 8.72 -14.35
N ALA A 188 12.17 7.53 -14.87
CA ALA A 188 11.36 6.83 -15.87
C ALA A 188 10.00 6.39 -15.33
N VAL A 189 9.91 5.93 -14.07
CA VAL A 189 8.64 5.60 -13.39
C VAL A 189 7.77 6.85 -13.17
N ILE A 190 8.37 7.99 -12.85
CA ILE A 190 7.67 9.27 -12.66
C ILE A 190 7.09 9.81 -13.98
N CYS A 191 7.81 9.64 -15.09
CA CYS A 191 7.57 10.42 -16.32
C CYS A 191 6.81 9.67 -17.44
N PHE A 192 6.50 8.38 -17.28
CA PHE A 192 5.77 7.65 -18.32
C PHE A 192 4.30 8.10 -18.41
N LYS A 193 3.75 8.01 -19.63
CA LYS A 193 2.43 8.52 -20.00
C LYS A 193 1.50 7.44 -20.54
N ASN A 194 0.23 7.77 -20.68
CA ASN A 194 -0.72 6.85 -21.30
C ASN A 194 -0.47 6.78 -22.81
N THR A 195 -0.64 5.60 -23.41
CA THR A 195 -0.67 5.42 -24.88
C THR A 195 -1.71 6.28 -25.59
N GLN A 196 -2.77 6.71 -24.89
CA GLN A 196 -3.81 7.57 -25.44
C GLN A 196 -3.48 9.07 -25.33
N ASP A 197 -2.41 9.45 -24.62
CA ASP A 197 -2.00 10.84 -24.51
C ASP A 197 -1.36 11.29 -25.82
N THR A 198 -2.12 12.01 -26.64
CA THR A 198 -1.65 12.59 -27.91
C THR A 198 -0.84 13.87 -27.71
N SER A 199 -0.56 14.27 -26.46
CA SER A 199 0.32 15.40 -26.18
C SER A 199 1.67 15.10 -26.81
N SER A 200 2.15 15.96 -27.72
CA SER A 200 3.48 15.85 -28.28
C SER A 200 4.48 15.69 -27.15
N ILE A 201 5.24 14.59 -27.14
CA ILE A 201 6.35 14.41 -26.20
C ILE A 201 7.26 15.63 -26.43
N PRO A 202 7.40 16.55 -25.46
CA PRO A 202 8.35 17.64 -25.62
C PRO A 202 9.72 17.01 -25.89
N SER A 203 10.46 17.57 -26.83
CA SER A 203 11.85 17.22 -27.16
C SER A 203 12.68 16.71 -25.96
N PRO A 204 13.63 15.81 -26.22
CA PRO A 204 13.71 14.51 -25.55
C PRO A 204 13.86 14.67 -24.03
N GLN A 205 12.82 14.29 -23.28
CA GLN A 205 13.07 13.83 -21.91
C GLN A 205 13.72 12.44 -22.02
N PRO A 206 14.96 12.23 -21.54
CA PRO A 206 15.71 10.99 -21.76
C PRO A 206 15.03 9.75 -21.14
N HIS A 207 14.03 9.95 -20.29
CA HIS A 207 13.40 8.89 -19.50
C HIS A 207 11.90 8.65 -19.78
N THR A 208 11.30 9.28 -20.80
CA THR A 208 9.84 9.15 -21.04
C THR A 208 9.49 8.04 -22.05
N PHE A 209 8.37 7.35 -21.79
CA PHE A 209 7.78 6.36 -22.68
C PHE A 209 6.26 6.26 -22.43
N GLN A 210 5.55 5.44 -23.23
CA GLN A 210 4.11 5.23 -23.11
C GLN A 210 3.75 3.78 -22.73
N ILE A 211 2.74 3.64 -21.87
CA ILE A 211 2.10 2.38 -21.48
C ILE A 211 0.57 2.52 -21.54
N ASN A 212 -0.12 1.41 -21.82
CA ASN A 212 -1.58 1.37 -21.74
C ASN A 212 -2.02 1.36 -20.26
N PHE A 213 -2.57 2.48 -19.78
CA PHE A 213 -2.96 2.61 -18.39
C PHE A 213 -4.10 1.68 -17.97
N ASN A 214 -4.99 1.30 -18.90
CA ASN A 214 -6.05 0.34 -18.60
C ASN A 214 -5.47 -1.03 -18.25
N SER A 215 -4.51 -1.52 -19.04
CA SER A 215 -3.86 -2.81 -18.80
C SER A 215 -3.05 -2.80 -17.51
N LEU A 216 -2.35 -1.69 -17.22
CA LEU A 216 -1.65 -1.49 -15.95
C LEU A 216 -2.62 -1.49 -14.76
N TYR A 217 -3.72 -0.76 -14.85
CA TYR A 217 -4.73 -0.70 -13.80
C TYR A 217 -5.36 -2.07 -13.51
N THR A 218 -5.72 -2.83 -14.56
CA THR A 218 -6.24 -4.19 -14.41
C THR A 218 -5.24 -5.11 -13.70
N ALA A 219 -3.96 -5.09 -14.13
CA ALA A 219 -2.92 -5.90 -13.49
C ALA A 219 -2.68 -5.51 -12.02
N LEU A 220 -2.71 -4.21 -11.69
CA LEU A 220 -2.62 -3.73 -10.31
C LEU A 220 -3.79 -4.24 -9.46
N CYS A 221 -5.02 -4.17 -9.97
CA CYS A 221 -6.20 -4.66 -9.23
C CYS A 221 -6.15 -6.17 -8.98
N GLU A 222 -5.79 -6.96 -10.00
CA GLU A 222 -5.74 -8.42 -9.90
C GLU A 222 -4.68 -8.91 -8.91
N GLN A 223 -3.53 -8.23 -8.84
CA GLN A 223 -2.39 -8.62 -8.01
C GLN A 223 -2.29 -7.87 -6.68
N GLN A 224 -3.27 -7.00 -6.34
CA GLN A 224 -3.21 -6.07 -5.20
C GLN A 224 -3.05 -6.73 -3.82
N ARG A 225 -3.27 -8.05 -3.71
CA ARG A 225 -3.04 -8.81 -2.47
C ARG A 225 -1.56 -9.06 -2.16
N SER A 226 -0.67 -8.87 -3.15
CA SER A 226 0.79 -9.04 -3.01
C SER A 226 1.44 -7.75 -2.53
N ASP A 227 2.42 -7.88 -1.63
CA ASP A 227 3.22 -6.79 -1.09
C ASP A 227 3.93 -5.97 -2.17
N GLN A 228 4.52 -6.65 -3.17
CA GLN A 228 5.24 -6.01 -4.28
C GLN A 228 4.28 -5.13 -5.11
N THR A 229 3.08 -5.63 -5.37
CA THR A 229 2.07 -4.90 -6.14
C THR A 229 1.55 -3.70 -5.36
N THR A 230 1.30 -3.85 -4.06
CA THR A 230 0.93 -2.73 -3.19
C THR A 230 2.01 -1.65 -3.19
N LEU A 231 3.29 -2.03 -3.11
CA LEU A 231 4.39 -1.07 -3.15
C LEU A 231 4.47 -0.35 -4.52
N LEU A 232 4.30 -1.08 -5.63
CA LEU A 232 4.23 -0.46 -6.95
C LEU A 232 3.07 0.53 -7.06
N LEU A 233 1.88 0.15 -6.57
CA LEU A 233 0.71 1.04 -6.57
C LEU A 233 1.00 2.31 -5.78
N TYR A 234 1.62 2.18 -4.60
CA TYR A 234 2.06 3.33 -3.80
C TYR A 234 3.02 4.22 -4.61
N THR A 235 4.09 3.66 -5.19
CA THR A 235 5.07 4.44 -5.97
C THR A 235 4.40 5.19 -7.11
N LEU A 236 3.49 4.53 -7.83
CA LEU A 236 2.78 5.14 -8.96
C LEU A 236 1.81 6.24 -8.53
N LEU A 237 1.04 6.04 -7.45
CA LEU A 237 0.09 7.03 -6.95
C LEU A 237 0.79 8.23 -6.31
N HIS A 238 1.92 8.01 -5.63
CA HIS A 238 2.68 9.07 -4.99
C HIS A 238 3.47 9.90 -6.02
N GLN A 239 4.16 9.24 -6.95
CA GLN A 239 5.19 9.89 -7.77
C GLN A 239 4.76 10.14 -9.23
N ASN A 240 3.84 9.36 -9.81
CA ASN A 240 3.39 9.55 -11.20
C ASN A 240 1.99 10.18 -11.26
N ALA A 241 1.96 11.50 -11.46
CA ALA A 241 0.72 12.28 -11.52
C ALA A 241 -0.26 11.78 -12.60
N ASN A 242 0.24 11.32 -13.76
CA ASN A 242 -0.61 10.83 -14.85
C ASN A 242 -1.37 9.57 -14.42
N VAL A 243 -0.67 8.64 -13.76
CA VAL A 243 -1.28 7.41 -13.23
C VAL A 243 -2.23 7.74 -12.09
N LYS A 244 -1.87 8.63 -11.15
CA LYS A 244 -2.77 9.08 -10.07
C LYS A 244 -4.09 9.62 -10.63
N THR A 245 -4.03 10.55 -11.60
CA THR A 245 -5.22 11.10 -12.24
C THR A 245 -6.05 10.04 -12.95
N TYR A 246 -5.39 9.11 -13.66
CA TYR A 246 -6.09 8.01 -14.33
C TYR A 246 -6.82 7.11 -13.33
N VAL A 247 -6.15 6.67 -12.26
CA VAL A 247 -6.76 5.83 -11.21
C VAL A 247 -7.96 6.52 -10.57
N LEU A 248 -7.85 7.81 -10.23
CA LEU A 248 -8.95 8.56 -9.62
C LEU A 248 -10.13 8.80 -10.57
N SER A 249 -9.92 8.69 -11.88
CA SER A 249 -10.99 8.83 -12.90
C SER A 249 -11.77 7.54 -13.17
N ARG A 250 -11.34 6.41 -12.59
CA ARG A 250 -11.97 5.09 -12.80
C ARG A 250 -13.31 4.99 -12.07
N THR A 251 -14.22 4.22 -12.65
CA THR A 251 -15.55 3.95 -12.08
C THR A 251 -15.60 2.65 -11.29
N ASP A 252 -14.71 1.71 -11.59
CA ASP A 252 -14.59 0.36 -11.03
C ASP A 252 -13.65 0.31 -9.81
N MET A 253 -13.74 1.33 -8.95
CA MET A 253 -12.84 1.55 -7.81
C MET A 253 -12.88 0.42 -6.78
N GLU A 254 -13.97 -0.34 -6.71
CA GLU A 254 -14.08 -1.52 -5.86
C GLU A 254 -13.01 -2.57 -6.15
N SER A 255 -12.59 -2.71 -7.41
CA SER A 255 -11.58 -3.69 -7.82
C SER A 255 -10.22 -3.40 -7.16
N LEU A 256 -9.93 -2.12 -6.92
CA LEU A 256 -8.70 -1.66 -6.29
C LEU A 256 -8.84 -1.58 -4.76
N VAL A 257 -9.93 -0.99 -4.28
CA VAL A 257 -10.11 -0.69 -2.85
C VAL A 257 -10.46 -1.94 -2.04
N MET A 258 -11.21 -2.90 -2.59
CA MET A 258 -11.61 -4.11 -1.84
C MET A 258 -10.41 -4.92 -1.33
N PRO A 259 -9.40 -5.27 -2.15
CA PRO A 259 -8.20 -5.95 -1.65
C PRO A 259 -7.45 -5.14 -0.58
N ILE A 260 -7.40 -3.81 -0.70
CA ILE A 260 -6.75 -2.93 0.29
C ILE A 260 -7.49 -2.99 1.63
N LEU A 261 -8.83 -2.99 1.61
CA LEU A 261 -9.64 -3.17 2.82
C LEU A 261 -9.45 -4.55 3.45
N GLU A 262 -9.32 -5.61 2.65
CA GLU A 262 -9.03 -6.96 3.15
C GLU A 262 -7.66 -7.03 3.86
N ILE A 263 -6.63 -6.34 3.34
CA ILE A 263 -5.31 -6.23 4.00
C ILE A 263 -5.44 -5.54 5.36
N LEU A 264 -6.16 -4.41 5.43
CA LEU A 264 -6.36 -3.66 6.68
C LEU A 264 -7.31 -4.33 7.68
N TYR A 265 -8.16 -5.24 7.21
CA TYR A 265 -9.03 -6.01 8.08
C TYR A 265 -8.28 -7.16 8.77
N HIS A 266 -7.32 -7.79 8.08
CA HIS A 266 -6.48 -8.89 8.57
C HIS A 266 -5.08 -8.42 9.02
N VAL A 267 -4.99 -7.26 9.67
CA VAL A 267 -3.72 -6.65 10.11
C VAL A 267 -2.87 -7.59 10.99
N GLU A 268 -3.49 -8.51 11.73
CA GLU A 268 -2.78 -9.47 12.58
C GLU A 268 -2.08 -10.61 11.81
N GLU A 269 -2.45 -10.83 10.55
CA GLU A 269 -1.90 -11.89 9.70
C GLU A 269 -0.92 -11.36 8.64
N ARG A 270 -0.75 -10.03 8.58
CA ARG A 270 0.01 -9.33 7.54
C ARG A 270 1.29 -8.71 8.12
N ASN A 271 2.29 -8.56 7.27
CA ASN A 271 3.51 -7.80 7.59
C ASN A 271 3.13 -6.34 7.90
N SER A 272 3.73 -5.76 8.94
CA SER A 272 3.46 -4.37 9.35
C SER A 272 3.70 -3.37 8.21
N HIS A 273 4.74 -3.57 7.41
CA HIS A 273 5.08 -2.73 6.25
C HIS A 273 4.00 -2.81 5.17
N HIS A 274 3.43 -3.99 4.92
CA HIS A 274 2.33 -4.15 3.95
C HIS A 274 1.07 -3.40 4.40
N VAL A 275 0.77 -3.47 5.70
CA VAL A 275 -0.32 -2.71 6.32
C VAL A 275 -0.10 -1.21 6.18
N TYR A 276 1.12 -0.71 6.42
CA TYR A 276 1.44 0.71 6.23
C TYR A 276 1.26 1.15 4.78
N MET A 277 1.77 0.39 3.82
CA MET A 277 1.59 0.73 2.39
C MET A 277 0.11 0.78 1.99
N ALA A 278 -0.69 -0.21 2.42
CA ALA A 278 -2.13 -0.23 2.17
C ALA A 278 -2.84 1.00 2.77
N LEU A 279 -2.46 1.40 3.99
CA LEU A 279 -3.03 2.56 4.66
C LEU A 279 -2.63 3.88 4.00
N ILE A 280 -1.36 4.03 3.59
CA ILE A 280 -0.88 5.20 2.86
C ILE A 280 -1.61 5.34 1.52
N ILE A 281 -1.83 4.24 0.80
CA ILE A 281 -2.60 4.26 -0.45
C ILE A 281 -4.03 4.74 -0.19
N LEU A 282 -4.71 4.25 0.87
CA LEU A 282 -6.02 4.79 1.24
C LEU A 282 -5.96 6.28 1.57
N LEU A 283 -4.94 6.73 2.30
CA LEU A 283 -4.78 8.15 2.61
C LEU A 283 -4.65 8.98 1.33
N ILE A 284 -3.77 8.59 0.40
CA ILE A 284 -3.57 9.27 -0.90
C ILE A 284 -4.85 9.30 -1.73
N LEU A 285 -5.63 8.22 -1.74
CA LEU A 285 -6.91 8.15 -2.46
C LEU A 285 -7.95 9.08 -1.83
N THR A 286 -8.05 9.09 -0.49
CA THR A 286 -9.02 9.93 0.24
C THR A 286 -8.72 11.42 0.19
N GLU A 287 -7.53 11.85 -0.24
CA GLU A 287 -7.26 13.26 -0.52
C GLU A 287 -8.22 13.85 -1.57
N ASP A 288 -8.71 13.02 -2.50
CA ASP A 288 -9.59 13.46 -3.58
C ASP A 288 -11.09 13.42 -3.21
N ASP A 289 -11.73 14.57 -3.38
CA ASP A 289 -13.15 14.78 -3.11
C ASP A 289 -14.09 13.95 -3.99
N THR A 290 -13.69 13.70 -5.23
CA THR A 290 -14.50 12.96 -6.19
C THR A 290 -14.48 11.48 -5.86
N PHE A 291 -13.31 10.94 -5.51
CA PHE A 291 -13.16 9.61 -4.93
C PHE A 291 -14.04 9.45 -3.69
N ASN A 292 -13.96 10.37 -2.72
CA ASN A 292 -14.74 10.26 -1.49
C ASN A 292 -16.26 10.25 -1.75
N ARG A 293 -16.74 10.92 -2.79
CA ARG A 293 -18.15 10.85 -3.18
C ARG A 293 -18.49 9.55 -3.90
N SER A 294 -17.68 9.12 -4.87
CA SER A 294 -17.98 7.98 -5.74
C SER A 294 -18.01 6.65 -4.98
N ILE A 295 -17.13 6.45 -3.99
CA ILE A 295 -17.10 5.21 -3.20
C ILE A 295 -18.39 4.97 -2.40
N HIS A 296 -19.15 6.01 -2.07
CA HIS A 296 -20.44 5.85 -1.40
C HIS A 296 -21.57 5.43 -2.35
N GLU A 297 -21.37 5.57 -3.67
CA GLU A 297 -22.33 5.21 -4.71
C GLU A 297 -22.14 3.75 -5.19
N VAL A 298 -20.96 3.18 -4.98
CA VAL A 298 -20.65 1.77 -5.29
C VAL A 298 -21.27 0.84 -4.25
N MET A 299 -22.32 0.11 -4.62
CA MET A 299 -23.00 -0.86 -3.75
C MET A 299 -22.42 -2.25 -3.89
N LEU A 300 -21.97 -2.81 -2.77
CA LEU A 300 -21.41 -4.15 -2.67
C LEU A 300 -22.47 -5.11 -2.10
N LYS A 301 -22.41 -6.36 -2.56
CA LYS A 301 -23.31 -7.43 -2.11
C LYS A 301 -22.50 -8.55 -1.49
N ASN A 302 -23.02 -9.09 -0.37
CA ASN A 302 -22.51 -10.29 0.29
C ASN A 302 -21.01 -10.25 0.64
N ILE A 303 -20.62 -9.38 1.57
CA ILE A 303 -19.25 -9.38 2.09
C ILE A 303 -19.07 -10.58 3.02
N ASN A 304 -18.19 -11.51 2.64
CA ASN A 304 -18.00 -12.79 3.34
C ASN A 304 -16.85 -12.79 4.36
N TRP A 305 -15.86 -11.91 4.21
CA TRP A 305 -14.69 -11.84 5.09
C TRP A 305 -14.90 -10.95 6.33
N TYR A 306 -15.92 -10.08 6.32
CA TYR A 306 -16.24 -9.24 7.48
C TYR A 306 -17.06 -10.04 8.50
N THR A 307 -16.50 -10.30 9.69
CA THR A 307 -17.05 -11.31 10.63
C THR A 307 -17.89 -10.73 11.75
N GLU A 308 -17.77 -9.44 12.10
CA GLU A 308 -18.52 -8.87 13.23
C GLU A 308 -20.02 -8.75 12.97
N ARG A 309 -20.43 -8.72 11.70
CA ARG A 309 -21.83 -8.67 11.30
C ARG A 309 -21.98 -9.14 9.85
N VAL A 310 -23.04 -9.90 9.56
CA VAL A 310 -23.39 -10.22 8.17
C VAL A 310 -23.79 -8.94 7.43
N LEU A 311 -23.06 -8.61 6.37
CA LEU A 311 -23.30 -7.43 5.51
C LEU A 311 -23.84 -7.90 4.15
N THR A 312 -25.16 -7.88 4.00
CA THR A 312 -25.84 -8.30 2.76
C THR A 312 -25.70 -7.27 1.64
N GLU A 313 -25.87 -5.98 1.97
CA GLU A 313 -25.75 -4.87 1.03
C GLU A 313 -25.15 -3.66 1.77
N ILE A 314 -24.05 -3.13 1.26
CA ILE A 314 -23.33 -2.01 1.87
C ILE A 314 -22.57 -1.23 0.80
N SER A 315 -22.51 0.09 0.89
CA SER A 315 -21.64 0.86 0.00
C SER A 315 -20.17 0.66 0.33
N LEU A 316 -19.30 0.70 -0.67
CA LEU A 316 -17.85 0.59 -0.49
C LEU A 316 -17.33 1.62 0.51
N GLY A 317 -17.81 2.87 0.45
CA GLY A 317 -17.45 3.91 1.41
C GLY A 317 -17.90 3.60 2.85
N SER A 318 -19.06 2.98 3.05
CA SER A 318 -19.49 2.54 4.39
C SER A 318 -18.65 1.37 4.91
N LEU A 319 -18.24 0.46 4.03
CA LEU A 319 -17.35 -0.66 4.38
C LEU A 319 -15.94 -0.16 4.75
N LEU A 320 -15.39 0.78 3.97
CA LEU A 320 -14.11 1.44 4.26
C LEU A 320 -14.13 2.03 5.68
N ILE A 321 -15.17 2.79 6.02
CA ILE A 321 -15.31 3.37 7.36
C ILE A 321 -15.31 2.29 8.44
N LEU A 322 -16.05 1.18 8.24
CA LEU A 322 -16.09 0.08 9.20
C LEU A 322 -14.72 -0.57 9.40
N VAL A 323 -13.99 -0.82 8.32
CA VAL A 323 -12.65 -1.41 8.36
C VAL A 323 -11.69 -0.46 9.07
N VAL A 324 -11.64 0.82 8.69
CA VAL A 324 -10.72 1.78 9.32
C VAL A 324 -11.03 1.97 10.81
N ILE A 325 -12.31 2.04 11.20
CA ILE A 325 -12.70 2.07 12.64
C ILE A 325 -12.19 0.81 13.37
N ARG A 326 -12.37 -0.37 12.77
CA ARG A 326 -11.86 -1.64 13.34
C ARG A 326 -10.34 -1.61 13.47
N THR A 327 -9.62 -1.16 12.44
CA THR A 327 -8.16 -1.06 12.44
C THR A 327 -7.66 -0.12 13.55
N ILE A 328 -8.33 1.01 13.77
CA ILE A 328 -8.01 1.91 14.90
C ILE A 328 -8.29 1.25 16.25
N GLN A 329 -9.42 0.54 16.40
CA GLN A 329 -9.77 -0.16 17.64
C GLN A 329 -8.79 -1.28 17.97
N PHE A 330 -8.37 -2.04 16.95
CA PHE A 330 -7.34 -3.07 17.09
C PHE A 330 -6.02 -2.44 17.53
N ASN A 331 -5.59 -1.37 16.85
CA ASN A 331 -4.33 -0.73 17.17
C ASN A 331 -4.30 -0.15 18.60
N MET A 332 -5.40 0.45 19.07
CA MET A 332 -5.50 1.00 20.43
C MET A 332 -5.33 -0.07 21.51
N THR A 333 -5.86 -1.27 21.23
CA THR A 333 -5.93 -2.35 22.22
C THR A 333 -4.71 -3.26 22.20
N ARG A 334 -4.01 -3.36 21.05
CA ARG A 334 -2.92 -4.32 20.85
C ARG A 334 -1.56 -3.67 20.63
N THR A 335 -1.42 -2.91 19.55
CA THR A 335 -0.10 -2.49 19.02
C THR A 335 0.32 -1.10 19.47
N ARG A 336 -0.64 -0.21 19.75
CA ARG A 336 -0.43 1.19 20.19
C ARG A 336 0.49 1.98 19.28
N ASP A 337 0.40 1.73 17.98
CA ASP A 337 1.21 2.37 16.96
C ASP A 337 0.67 3.77 16.63
N LYS A 338 1.46 4.81 16.89
CA LYS A 338 1.03 6.20 16.65
C LYS A 338 0.82 6.48 15.16
N TYR A 339 1.68 5.95 14.29
CA TYR A 339 1.64 6.20 12.85
C TYR A 339 0.37 5.62 12.22
N LEU A 340 0.02 4.38 12.56
CA LEU A 340 -1.21 3.71 12.10
C LEU A 340 -2.45 4.47 12.56
N HIS A 341 -2.47 4.92 13.82
CA HIS A 341 -3.56 5.73 14.36
C HIS A 341 -3.77 7.04 13.59
N THR A 342 -2.70 7.82 13.41
CA THR A 342 -2.77 9.12 12.74
C THR A 342 -3.24 8.99 11.30
N ASN A 343 -2.68 8.04 10.53
CA ASN A 343 -3.05 7.86 9.13
C ASN A 343 -4.49 7.35 8.94
N CYS A 344 -4.98 6.46 9.81
CA CYS A 344 -6.37 6.01 9.77
C CYS A 344 -7.36 7.14 10.08
N LEU A 345 -7.06 7.98 11.08
CA LEU A 345 -7.89 9.13 11.41
C LEU A 345 -7.87 10.17 10.28
N ALA A 346 -6.71 10.44 9.68
CA ALA A 346 -6.56 11.32 8.54
C ALA A 346 -7.42 10.87 7.34
N ALA A 347 -7.40 9.58 7.01
CA ALA A 347 -8.21 9.01 5.93
C ALA A 347 -9.72 9.16 6.20
N LEU A 348 -10.20 8.88 7.42
CA LEU A 348 -11.60 9.10 7.81
C LEU A 348 -11.99 10.58 7.78
N ALA A 349 -11.09 11.45 8.24
CA ALA A 349 -11.30 12.89 8.29
C ALA A 349 -11.42 13.49 6.89
N ASN A 350 -10.58 13.06 5.96
CA ASN A 350 -10.63 13.44 4.56
C ASN A 350 -11.99 13.15 3.89
N MET A 351 -12.59 12.00 4.22
CA MET A 351 -13.88 11.57 3.68
C MET A 351 -15.09 12.25 4.33
N SER A 352 -14.94 12.78 5.54
CA SER A 352 -16.03 13.14 6.44
C SER A 352 -17.04 14.14 5.85
N ALA A 353 -16.58 15.09 5.03
CA ALA A 353 -17.44 16.09 4.40
C ALA A 353 -18.27 15.50 3.24
N GLN A 354 -17.82 14.39 2.65
CA GLN A 354 -18.41 13.72 1.49
C GLN A 354 -19.15 12.43 1.85
N PHE A 355 -19.27 12.08 3.14
CA PHE A 355 -20.11 10.97 3.60
C PHE A 355 -21.50 11.05 2.99
N ARG A 356 -21.99 9.96 2.41
CA ARG A 356 -23.31 9.89 1.79
C ARG A 356 -23.94 8.53 2.05
N CYS A 357 -25.25 8.54 2.32
CA CYS A 357 -26.08 7.34 2.44
C CYS A 357 -25.44 6.27 3.34
N LEU A 358 -24.81 6.69 4.45
CA LEU A 358 -24.10 5.76 5.34
C LEU A 358 -25.00 4.60 5.76
N HIS A 359 -24.47 3.40 5.65
CA HIS A 359 -25.15 2.20 6.12
C HIS A 359 -25.46 2.31 7.62
N GLN A 360 -26.63 1.83 8.06
CA GLN A 360 -27.09 2.00 9.45
C GLN A 360 -26.08 1.50 10.47
N TYR A 361 -25.42 0.38 10.17
CA TYR A 361 -24.38 -0.18 11.03
C TYR A 361 -23.11 0.69 11.10
N ALA A 362 -22.67 1.26 9.97
CA ALA A 362 -21.53 2.17 9.93
C ALA A 362 -21.81 3.45 10.73
N ALA A 363 -22.98 4.05 10.53
CA ALA A 363 -23.44 5.19 11.31
C ALA A 363 -23.46 4.90 12.82
N GLN A 364 -23.97 3.73 13.23
CA GLN A 364 -23.94 3.32 14.64
C GLN A 364 -22.52 3.11 15.17
N ARG A 365 -21.61 2.53 14.37
CA ARG A 365 -20.21 2.32 14.78
C ARG A 365 -19.48 3.65 14.96
N ILE A 366 -19.67 4.64 14.08
CA ILE A 366 -19.13 6.00 14.24
C ILE A 366 -19.58 6.59 15.60
N ILE A 367 -20.89 6.57 15.89
CA ILE A 367 -21.43 7.19 17.12
C ILE A 367 -21.03 6.41 18.38
N ARG A 368 -21.09 5.07 18.35
CA ARG A 368 -20.71 4.24 19.51
C ARG A 368 -19.23 4.31 19.81
N TRP A 369 -18.38 4.60 18.82
CA TRP A 369 -16.95 4.69 19.07
C TRP A 369 -16.60 5.79 20.08
N CYS A 370 -17.35 6.89 20.10
CA CYS A 370 -17.22 7.90 21.16
C CYS A 370 -17.44 7.32 22.59
N SER A 371 -18.30 6.32 22.77
CA SER A 371 -18.56 5.70 24.08
C SER A 371 -17.51 4.71 24.56
N LEU A 372 -16.74 4.12 23.64
CA LEU A 372 -15.71 3.13 24.00
C LEU A 372 -14.55 3.76 24.78
N PHE A 373 -14.38 5.08 24.68
CA PHE A 373 -13.33 5.80 25.39
C PHE A 373 -13.80 6.46 26.68
N THR A 374 -15.11 6.55 26.93
CA THR A 374 -15.63 7.11 28.19
C THR A 374 -15.74 6.08 29.30
N GLN A 375 -16.03 4.81 28.99
CA GLN A 375 -16.14 3.76 30.01
C GLN A 375 -14.80 3.35 30.69
N PRO A 376 -13.69 3.13 29.97
CA PRO A 376 -12.42 2.73 30.61
C PRO A 376 -11.81 3.86 31.45
N CYS A 377 -11.97 5.11 31.01
CA CYS A 377 -11.45 6.29 31.72
C CYS A 377 -12.24 6.57 33.01
N HIS A 378 -13.57 6.39 33.03
CA HIS A 378 -14.35 6.62 34.25
C HIS A 378 -14.14 5.55 35.32
N VAL A 379 -14.00 4.27 34.95
CA VAL A 379 -13.80 3.19 35.93
C VAL A 379 -12.47 3.37 36.68
N ASN A 380 -11.40 3.76 35.97
CA ASN A 380 -10.11 4.02 36.61
C ASN A 380 -10.06 5.39 37.32
N PHE A 381 -10.66 6.44 36.76
CA PHE A 381 -10.65 7.78 37.37
C PHE A 381 -11.49 7.85 38.66
N LEU A 382 -12.66 7.21 38.70
CA LEU A 382 -13.48 7.12 39.92
C LEU A 382 -12.87 6.19 40.98
N GLN A 383 -12.18 5.11 40.60
CA GLN A 383 -11.46 4.25 41.55
C GLN A 383 -10.28 4.97 42.20
N VAL A 384 -9.53 5.76 41.42
CA VAL A 384 -8.42 6.58 41.94
C VAL A 384 -8.93 7.69 42.86
N LEU A 385 -10.03 8.38 42.51
CA LEU A 385 -10.65 9.39 43.38
C LEU A 385 -11.26 8.80 44.66
N THR A 386 -11.80 7.58 44.63
CA THR A 386 -12.29 6.91 45.85
C THR A 386 -11.17 6.31 46.72
N HIS A 387 -10.01 5.96 46.14
CA HIS A 387 -8.81 5.60 46.89
C HIS A 387 -7.92 6.79 47.27
N SER A 388 -8.30 8.02 46.91
CA SER A 388 -7.56 9.25 47.28
C SER A 388 -7.71 9.65 48.77
N LEU A 389 -8.39 8.83 49.59
CA LEU A 389 -8.32 8.93 51.06
C LEU A 389 -7.17 8.10 51.67
N ALA A 390 -6.36 7.40 50.86
CA ALA A 390 -5.18 6.69 51.37
C ALA A 390 -3.99 6.76 50.39
N LEU A 391 -3.06 7.68 50.71
CA LEU A 391 -1.68 7.82 50.20
C LEU A 391 -1.45 8.30 48.75
N PRO A 392 -0.49 9.22 48.53
CA PRO A 392 -0.13 9.71 47.20
C PRO A 392 0.86 8.75 46.53
N LEU A 393 0.42 7.99 45.52
CA LEU A 393 1.33 7.52 44.48
C LEU A 393 1.34 8.55 43.34
N PRO A 394 2.51 8.90 42.77
CA PRO A 394 2.55 9.78 41.61
C PRO A 394 1.81 9.09 40.44
N PRO A 395 0.94 9.81 39.70
CA PRO A 395 0.39 9.27 38.48
C PRO A 395 1.56 8.92 37.55
N SER A 396 1.66 7.66 37.15
CA SER A 396 2.67 7.25 36.18
C SER A 396 2.48 8.10 34.92
N LEU A 397 3.53 8.78 34.44
CA LEU A 397 3.52 9.60 33.22
C LEU A 397 2.91 8.87 32.00
N CYS A 398 2.98 7.54 31.97
CA CYS A 398 2.35 6.68 30.97
C CYS A 398 0.81 6.78 30.92
N GLN A 399 0.12 6.89 32.06
CA GLN A 399 -1.35 7.01 32.08
C GLN A 399 -1.83 8.36 31.52
N ALA A 400 -1.02 9.41 31.65
CA ALA A 400 -1.35 10.73 31.12
C ALA A 400 -1.18 10.81 29.59
N GLN A 401 -0.12 10.18 29.04
CA GLN A 401 0.11 10.10 27.59
C GLN A 401 -0.98 9.27 26.89
N ASP A 402 -1.36 8.14 27.47
CA ASP A 402 -2.45 7.31 26.95
C ASP A 402 -3.79 8.08 26.96
N LEU A 403 -4.04 8.89 28.00
CA LEU A 403 -5.23 9.74 28.08
C LEU A 403 -5.22 10.83 27.00
N SER A 404 -4.09 11.50 26.77
CA SER A 404 -3.99 12.55 25.75
C SER A 404 -4.22 12.01 24.33
N VAL A 405 -3.69 10.83 24.01
CA VAL A 405 -3.90 10.19 22.71
C VAL A 405 -5.38 9.81 22.53
N ILE A 406 -6.01 9.30 23.58
CA ILE A 406 -7.45 9.02 23.58
C ILE A 406 -8.27 10.30 23.38
N GLU A 407 -7.92 11.39 24.06
CA GLU A 407 -8.58 12.69 23.88
C GLU A 407 -8.45 13.22 22.46
N GLU A 408 -7.26 13.13 21.85
CA GLU A 408 -7.02 13.51 20.45
C GLU A 408 -7.91 12.69 19.49
N VAL A 409 -8.03 11.39 19.73
CA VAL A 409 -8.87 10.49 18.91
C VAL A 409 -10.35 10.84 19.07
N ILE A 410 -10.84 11.03 20.30
CA ILE A 410 -12.23 11.46 20.54
C ILE A 410 -12.49 12.80 19.88
N ARG A 411 -11.57 13.76 20.04
CA ARG A 411 -11.69 15.09 19.44
C ARG A 411 -11.82 14.99 17.92
N MET A 412 -10.91 14.26 17.27
CA MET A 412 -10.93 14.03 15.83
C MET A 412 -12.24 13.37 15.38
N LEU A 413 -12.79 12.43 16.16
CA LEU A 413 -14.08 11.81 15.86
C LEU A 413 -15.25 12.79 15.96
N LEU A 414 -15.27 13.63 16.98
CA LEU A 414 -16.27 14.68 17.12
C LEU A 414 -16.16 15.71 15.98
N GLU A 415 -14.95 16.02 15.53
CA GLU A 415 -14.69 16.87 14.36
C GLU A 415 -15.17 16.19 13.06
N ILE A 416 -14.95 14.88 12.88
CA ILE A 416 -15.47 14.09 11.75
C ILE A 416 -17.00 14.11 11.72
N ILE A 417 -17.65 13.88 12.88
CA ILE A 417 -19.11 13.95 12.99
C ILE A 417 -19.59 15.35 12.61
N ASN A 418 -18.93 16.40 13.11
CA ASN A 418 -19.26 17.78 12.78
C ASN A 418 -19.12 18.10 11.30
N SER A 419 -18.03 17.66 10.67
CA SER A 419 -17.82 17.82 9.24
C SER A 419 -18.97 17.22 8.43
N CYS A 420 -19.43 16.01 8.80
CA CYS A 420 -20.60 15.38 8.18
C CYS A 420 -21.89 16.18 8.45
N LEU A 421 -22.13 16.64 9.68
CA LEU A 421 -23.32 17.42 10.04
C LEU A 421 -23.38 18.78 9.30
N CYS A 422 -22.24 19.41 9.05
CA CYS A 422 -22.18 20.69 8.32
C CYS A 422 -22.33 20.52 6.80
N ASN A 423 -21.68 19.50 6.24
CA ASN A 423 -21.53 19.39 4.77
C ASN A 423 -22.55 18.44 4.14
N SER A 424 -22.89 17.33 4.79
CA SER A 424 -23.61 16.20 4.18
C SER A 424 -24.78 15.65 4.99
N LEU A 425 -25.26 16.37 6.02
CA LEU A 425 -26.36 15.94 6.90
C LEU A 425 -27.62 15.45 6.15
N HIS A 426 -28.01 16.14 5.08
CA HIS A 426 -29.14 15.79 4.23
C HIS A 426 -29.00 14.44 3.50
N HIS A 427 -27.78 13.98 3.27
CA HIS A 427 -27.49 12.67 2.69
C HIS A 427 -27.38 11.55 3.73
N ASN A 428 -27.35 11.85 5.03
CA ASN A 428 -27.01 10.90 6.09
C ASN A 428 -28.07 10.78 7.19
N PRO A 429 -29.32 10.38 6.86
CA PRO A 429 -30.39 10.23 7.86
C PRO A 429 -30.07 9.15 8.91
N ASN A 430 -29.34 8.09 8.53
CA ASN A 430 -28.93 7.03 9.45
C ASN A 430 -27.94 7.53 10.53
N LEU A 431 -27.09 8.51 10.19
CA LEU A 431 -26.19 9.13 11.17
C LEU A 431 -26.95 9.98 12.17
N VAL A 432 -27.90 10.79 11.70
CA VAL A 432 -28.78 11.59 12.57
C VAL A 432 -29.61 10.67 13.48
N TYR A 433 -30.15 9.58 12.93
CA TYR A 433 -30.86 8.56 13.72
C TYR A 433 -29.97 7.96 14.81
N ALA A 434 -28.74 7.55 14.48
CA ALA A 434 -27.79 6.99 15.44
C ALA A 434 -27.40 8.01 16.52
N LEU A 435 -27.22 9.28 16.15
CA LEU A 435 -26.92 10.39 17.06
C LEU A 435 -28.05 10.59 18.07
N LEU A 436 -29.30 10.63 17.61
CA LEU A 436 -30.48 10.79 18.47
C LEU A 436 -30.68 9.59 19.40
N TYR A 437 -30.54 8.38 18.87
CA TYR A 437 -30.70 7.14 19.62
C TYR A 437 -29.66 7.00 20.75
N LYS A 438 -28.48 7.62 20.61
CA LYS A 438 -27.40 7.58 21.59
C LYS A 438 -27.00 8.97 22.11
N ARG A 439 -27.95 9.90 22.18
CA ARG A 439 -27.70 11.29 22.61
C ARG A 439 -27.08 11.42 24.01
N GLU A 440 -27.40 10.48 24.91
CA GLU A 440 -26.88 10.42 26.29
C GLU A 440 -25.35 10.26 26.33
N LEU A 441 -24.75 9.63 25.32
CA LEU A 441 -23.29 9.48 25.23
C LEU A 441 -22.55 10.83 25.21
N PHE A 442 -23.22 11.86 24.70
CA PHE A 442 -22.63 13.18 24.49
C PHE A 442 -22.74 14.09 25.71
N GLU A 443 -23.53 13.72 26.72
CA GLU A 443 -23.66 14.50 27.97
C GLU A 443 -22.31 14.66 28.68
N GLN A 444 -21.50 13.61 28.67
CA GLN A 444 -20.19 13.58 29.32
C GLN A 444 -19.17 14.49 28.63
N PHE A 445 -19.30 14.71 27.31
CA PHE A 445 -18.39 15.59 26.57
C PHE A 445 -18.71 17.08 26.77
N ARG A 446 -19.93 17.41 27.19
CA ARG A 446 -20.33 18.82 27.45
C ARG A 446 -19.61 19.41 28.65
N THR A 447 -19.25 18.59 29.64
CA THR A 447 -18.56 19.06 30.84
C THR A 447 -17.05 19.06 30.69
N HIS A 448 -16.50 18.35 29.70
CA HIS A 448 -15.06 18.21 29.49
C HIS A 448 -14.46 19.41 28.73
N PRO A 449 -13.46 20.13 29.27
CA PRO A 449 -12.88 21.32 28.65
C PRO A 449 -12.40 21.11 27.21
N CYS A 450 -11.84 19.94 26.89
CA CYS A 450 -11.27 19.64 25.56
C CYS A 450 -12.31 19.44 24.45
N PHE A 451 -13.60 19.31 24.77
CA PHE A 451 -14.65 18.98 23.78
C PHE A 451 -15.77 20.03 23.72
N GLN A 452 -15.89 20.89 24.74
CA GLN A 452 -16.94 21.91 24.85
C GLN A 452 -17.11 22.75 23.58
N ASP A 453 -16.01 23.11 22.92
CA ASP A 453 -16.01 23.96 21.72
C ASP A 453 -16.56 23.29 20.45
N ILE A 454 -16.62 21.95 20.46
CA ILE A 454 -17.03 21.08 19.34
C ILE A 454 -18.48 20.58 19.52
N MET A 455 -19.01 20.60 20.74
CA MET A 455 -20.35 20.06 21.07
C MET A 455 -21.52 20.90 20.54
N GLN A 456 -21.33 22.19 20.28
CA GLN A 456 -22.41 23.14 19.92
C GLN A 456 -23.27 22.67 18.74
N ASN A 457 -22.66 22.16 17.68
CA ASN A 457 -23.36 21.69 16.49
C ASN A 457 -24.13 20.40 16.75
N LEU A 458 -23.55 19.46 17.51
CA LEU A 458 -24.24 18.23 17.91
C LEU A 458 -25.48 18.56 18.73
N ASP A 459 -25.35 19.47 19.70
CA ASP A 459 -26.48 19.91 20.53
C ASP A 459 -27.57 20.62 19.71
N THR A 460 -27.18 21.46 18.75
CA THR A 460 -28.11 22.13 17.83
C THR A 460 -28.89 21.12 17.00
N VAL A 461 -28.21 20.12 16.43
CA VAL A 461 -28.83 19.04 15.64
C VAL A 461 -29.73 18.18 16.52
N ILE A 462 -29.24 17.70 17.67
CA ILE A 462 -30.01 16.86 18.61
C ILE A 462 -31.27 17.60 19.06
N GLY A 463 -31.15 18.87 19.46
CA GLY A 463 -32.29 19.68 19.91
C GLY A 463 -33.32 19.92 18.81
N PHE A 464 -32.88 20.30 17.60
CA PHE A 464 -33.76 20.52 16.46
C PHE A 464 -34.56 19.27 16.09
N PHE A 465 -33.91 18.12 15.97
CA PHE A 465 -34.59 16.89 15.60
C PHE A 465 -35.42 16.29 16.74
N SER A 466 -35.01 16.45 18.00
CA SER A 466 -35.83 16.01 19.15
C SER A 466 -37.17 16.74 19.18
N GLN A 467 -37.15 18.07 19.02
CA GLN A 467 -38.38 18.87 18.97
C GLN A 467 -39.31 18.45 17.81
N ARG A 468 -38.74 18.14 16.64
CA ARG A 468 -39.54 17.68 15.49
C ARG A 468 -40.12 16.28 15.68
N LEU A 469 -39.43 15.41 16.40
CA LEU A 469 -39.95 14.08 16.74
C LEU A 469 -41.06 14.18 17.78
N GLU A 470 -40.92 15.02 18.80
CA GLU A 470 -41.97 15.31 19.77
C GLU A 470 -43.25 15.84 19.09
N GLN A 471 -43.09 16.73 18.10
CA GLN A 471 -44.21 17.24 17.29
C GLN A 471 -44.87 16.16 16.41
N ALA A 472 -44.15 15.09 16.08
CA ALA A 472 -44.66 14.02 15.23
C ALA A 472 -45.45 12.95 16.01
N GLY A 473 -45.27 12.84 17.34
CA GLY A 473 -45.97 11.92 18.23
C GLY A 473 -45.03 11.10 19.14
N THR A 474 -45.58 10.39 20.12
CA THR A 474 -44.81 9.65 21.15
C THR A 474 -44.44 8.21 20.77
N ASP A 475 -45.20 7.57 19.86
CA ASP A 475 -45.00 6.16 19.47
C ASP A 475 -44.75 6.03 17.96
N LEU A 476 -43.64 6.59 17.50
CA LEU A 476 -43.27 6.61 16.09
C LEU A 476 -42.60 5.29 15.68
N SER A 477 -43.04 4.70 14.56
CA SER A 477 -42.30 3.61 13.94
C SER A 477 -40.93 4.08 13.42
N VAL A 478 -39.99 3.16 13.22
CA VAL A 478 -38.64 3.49 12.72
C VAL A 478 -38.70 4.18 11.35
N GLU A 479 -39.61 3.74 10.47
CA GLU A 479 -39.84 4.35 9.16
C GLU A 479 -40.31 5.79 9.32
N ARG A 480 -41.25 6.03 10.25
CA ARG A 480 -41.76 7.37 10.51
C ARG A 480 -40.69 8.30 11.08
N VAL A 481 -39.86 7.80 12.00
CA VAL A 481 -38.70 8.55 12.52
C VAL A 481 -37.76 8.94 11.37
N GLN A 482 -37.43 8.00 10.48
CA GLN A 482 -36.58 8.28 9.33
C GLN A 482 -37.19 9.31 8.37
N GLU A 483 -38.50 9.28 8.14
CA GLU A 483 -39.19 10.31 7.33
C GLU A 483 -39.08 11.70 7.96
N VAL A 484 -39.31 11.80 9.27
CA VAL A 484 -39.20 13.06 10.01
C VAL A 484 -37.76 13.60 9.93
N ILE A 485 -36.77 12.72 10.07
CA ILE A 485 -35.35 13.08 9.92
C ILE A 485 -35.06 13.57 8.50
N LYS A 486 -35.48 12.84 7.45
CA LYS A 486 -35.26 13.24 6.05
C LYS A 486 -35.87 14.61 5.75
N LYS A 487 -37.09 14.87 6.21
CA LYS A 487 -37.75 16.18 6.04
C LYS A 487 -37.08 17.28 6.86
N GLY A 488 -36.69 16.99 8.10
CA GLY A 488 -36.00 17.94 8.97
C GLY A 488 -34.61 18.31 8.46
N ALA A 489 -33.89 17.37 7.87
CA ALA A 489 -32.56 17.57 7.32
C ALA A 489 -32.51 18.60 6.19
N ALA A 490 -33.55 18.66 5.36
CA ALA A 490 -33.70 19.70 4.33
C ALA A 490 -34.12 21.07 4.92
N ALA A 491 -34.76 21.07 6.09
CA ALA A 491 -35.31 22.27 6.73
C ALA A 491 -34.36 22.92 7.76
N LEU A 492 -33.27 22.24 8.16
CA LEU A 492 -32.31 22.77 9.12
C LEU A 492 -31.51 23.92 8.47
N PRO A 493 -31.59 25.15 9.01
CA PRO A 493 -30.81 26.27 8.48
C PRO A 493 -29.32 26.06 8.75
N LYS A 494 -28.50 26.05 7.70
CA LYS A 494 -27.05 25.81 7.81
C LYS A 494 -26.33 26.91 8.60
N GLU A 495 -26.90 28.10 8.66
CA GLU A 495 -26.37 29.26 9.39
C GLU A 495 -26.37 29.04 10.91
N ARG A 496 -27.18 28.09 11.41
CA ARG A 496 -27.19 27.73 12.83
C ARG A 496 -26.01 26.84 13.23
N LEU A 497 -25.32 26.23 12.26
CA LEU A 497 -24.17 25.38 12.52
C LEU A 497 -22.88 26.22 12.46
N LYS A 498 -22.09 26.14 13.52
CA LYS A 498 -20.73 26.68 13.59
C LYS A 498 -19.88 26.01 12.52
N LYS A 499 -19.12 26.81 11.77
CA LYS A 499 -18.14 26.31 10.81
C LYS A 499 -16.86 25.95 11.54
N PHE A 500 -16.37 24.74 11.32
CA PHE A 500 -15.06 24.27 11.76
C PHE A 500 -14.07 24.31 10.59
N PRO A 501 -12.75 24.29 10.84
CA PRO A 501 -11.75 24.11 9.81
C PRO A 501 -12.03 22.87 8.97
N GLU A 502 -11.70 22.94 7.69
CA GLU A 502 -11.85 21.79 6.80
C GLU A 502 -10.83 20.71 7.16
N LEU A 503 -11.31 19.49 7.35
CA LEU A 503 -10.48 18.34 7.64
C LEU A 503 -9.86 17.80 6.35
N LYS A 504 -8.70 18.37 5.99
CA LYS A 504 -7.91 17.95 4.82
C LYS A 504 -6.49 17.62 5.23
N PHE A 505 -6.16 16.35 5.10
CA PHE A 505 -4.86 15.76 5.39
C PHE A 505 -4.28 15.21 4.09
N LYS A 506 -2.98 15.41 3.92
CA LYS A 506 -2.22 14.86 2.81
C LYS A 506 -1.16 13.93 3.34
N TYR A 507 -0.87 12.88 2.59
CA TYR A 507 0.31 12.09 2.84
C TYR A 507 1.56 12.95 2.59
N VAL A 508 2.51 12.86 3.52
CA VAL A 508 3.84 13.47 3.41
C VAL A 508 4.85 12.37 3.67
N GLU A 509 5.68 12.10 2.68
CA GLU A 509 6.81 11.18 2.78
C GLU A 509 7.86 11.76 3.75
N GLU A 510 8.53 10.90 4.52
CA GLU A 510 9.58 11.32 5.47
C GLU A 510 10.82 11.84 4.72
N ASP A 511 11.72 12.55 5.41
CA ASP A 511 12.89 13.20 4.80
C ASP A 511 13.89 12.21 4.19
N GLN A 512 13.99 10.99 4.75
CA GLN A 512 14.90 9.92 4.30
C GLN A 512 14.13 8.63 4.01
N PRO A 513 13.30 8.60 2.94
CA PRO A 513 12.45 7.45 2.64
C PRO A 513 13.27 6.20 2.27
N GLU A 514 14.50 6.37 1.79
CA GLU A 514 15.40 5.27 1.44
C GLU A 514 15.71 4.34 2.62
N ASP A 515 15.76 4.87 3.85
CA ASP A 515 16.03 4.12 5.08
C ASP A 515 14.94 3.07 5.36
N PHE A 516 13.73 3.32 4.87
CA PHE A 516 12.61 2.39 4.94
C PHE A 516 12.49 1.54 3.67
N PHE A 517 12.45 2.17 2.48
CA PHE A 517 12.10 1.48 1.25
C PHE A 517 13.18 0.52 0.76
N ILE A 518 14.46 0.84 0.92
CA ILE A 518 15.53 -0.05 0.43
C ILE A 518 15.53 -1.37 1.22
N PRO A 519 15.56 -1.37 2.56
CA PRO A 519 15.43 -2.61 3.33
C PRO A 519 14.11 -3.35 3.05
N TYR A 520 12.99 -2.62 2.92
CA TYR A 520 11.70 -3.25 2.65
C TYR A 520 11.67 -3.95 1.28
N VAL A 521 12.09 -3.28 0.19
CA VAL A 521 12.14 -3.89 -1.15
C VAL A 521 13.02 -5.14 -1.14
N TRP A 522 14.17 -5.08 -0.49
CA TRP A 522 15.07 -6.24 -0.39
C TRP A 522 14.49 -7.37 0.46
N SER A 523 13.69 -7.06 1.48
CA SER A 523 12.92 -8.08 2.20
C SER A 523 11.87 -8.76 1.31
N LEU A 524 11.28 -8.04 0.35
CA LEU A 524 10.37 -8.61 -0.64
C LEU A 524 11.11 -9.52 -1.63
N VAL A 525 12.31 -9.12 -2.06
CA VAL A 525 13.18 -9.96 -2.90
C VAL A 525 13.59 -11.23 -2.16
N PHE A 526 13.92 -11.12 -0.87
CA PHE A 526 14.28 -12.26 -0.05
C PHE A 526 13.12 -13.24 0.12
N ASN A 527 11.91 -12.74 0.41
CA ASN A 527 10.75 -13.58 0.73
C ASN A 527 10.00 -14.11 -0.49
N SER A 528 10.03 -13.39 -1.62
CA SER A 528 9.20 -13.71 -2.79
C SER A 528 10.01 -13.89 -4.08
N GLY A 529 11.33 -13.74 -4.02
CA GLY A 529 12.23 -14.02 -5.13
C GLY A 529 12.21 -15.50 -5.50
N VAL A 530 11.67 -15.81 -6.66
CA VAL A 530 11.55 -17.19 -7.13
C VAL A 530 12.90 -17.70 -7.63
N GLY A 531 13.34 -18.85 -7.13
CA GLY A 531 14.61 -19.49 -7.54
C GLY A 531 15.86 -18.90 -6.88
N LEU A 532 15.70 -18.03 -5.88
CA LEU A 532 16.79 -17.39 -5.15
C LEU A 532 16.95 -18.03 -3.76
N TYR A 533 18.17 -18.45 -3.45
CA TYR A 533 18.52 -19.05 -2.16
C TYR A 533 19.54 -18.17 -1.44
N TRP A 534 19.04 -17.35 -0.54
CA TRP A 534 19.86 -16.44 0.26
C TRP A 534 20.31 -17.13 1.54
N ASN A 535 21.56 -16.94 1.92
CA ASN A 535 22.01 -17.33 3.25
C ASN A 535 21.51 -16.30 4.28
N SER A 536 20.50 -16.66 5.07
CA SER A 536 19.91 -15.77 6.07
C SER A 536 20.90 -15.29 7.13
N GLN A 537 21.98 -16.04 7.40
CA GLN A 537 23.01 -15.66 8.37
C GLN A 537 23.94 -14.54 7.87
N GLY A 538 23.97 -14.29 6.57
CA GLY A 538 24.80 -13.24 5.97
C GLY A 538 24.08 -11.91 5.75
N ILE A 539 22.78 -11.84 6.01
CA ILE A 539 21.99 -10.64 5.76
C ILE A 539 22.21 -9.64 6.89
N GLU A 540 22.65 -8.44 6.54
CA GLU A 540 22.92 -7.36 7.50
C GLU A 540 21.95 -6.17 7.33
N LEU A 541 21.29 -6.05 6.18
CA LEU A 541 20.47 -4.90 5.82
C LEU A 541 19.21 -4.72 6.67
N PHE A 542 18.56 -5.81 7.06
CA PHE A 542 17.35 -5.78 7.88
C PHE A 542 17.36 -6.95 8.86
N SER A 543 16.67 -6.75 9.99
CA SER A 543 16.45 -7.83 10.96
C SER A 543 15.37 -8.77 10.43
N MET A 544 15.64 -10.06 10.49
CA MET A 544 14.67 -11.12 10.13
C MET A 544 13.53 -11.24 11.16
N ASP A 545 13.70 -10.61 12.34
CA ASP A 545 12.74 -10.60 13.45
C ASP A 545 11.87 -9.34 13.49
N SER A 546 11.94 -8.46 12.48
CA SER A 546 11.07 -7.29 12.39
C SER A 546 9.71 -7.70 11.77
N PRO A 547 8.60 -7.68 12.54
CA PRO A 547 7.29 -8.15 12.11
C PRO A 547 6.61 -7.27 11.05
#